data_AF-A0A2V5NPA0-F1
#
_entry.id   AF-A0A2V5NPA0-F1
#
_cell.length_a   1.000
_cell.length_b   1.000
_cell.length_c   1.000
_cell.angle_alpha   90.00
_cell.angle_beta   90.00
_cell.angle_gamma   90.00
#
_symmetry.space_group_name_H-M   'P 1'
#
loop_
_entity.id
_entity.type
_entity.pdbx_description
1 polymer ?
#
loop_
_entity_poly.entity_id
_entity_poly.type
_entity_poly.pdbx_seq_one_letter_code
_entity_poly.pdbx_strand_id
1 'polypeptide(L)'
;MTAATLPAMIDSTTVSRFPGAELVLPGLEDLAAGRLTIAACLVSMARPTIEKSGLAEGFRPLRYVSVPEQTLYRLLRAEGGDPYGRYNSLSRRLVSFERALRRTLSARNRQS
;
A
#
# COMPACT_ATOMS: atom_id res chain seq x y z
N MET A 1 -9.60 -18.75 -23.06
CA MET A 1 -9.35 -18.78 -21.61
C MET A 1 -10.12 -17.63 -20.99
N THR A 2 -11.17 -17.98 -20.25
CA THR A 2 -12.24 -17.12 -19.76
C THR A 2 -11.75 -16.12 -18.72
N ALA A 3 -11.74 -14.82 -19.08
CA ALA A 3 -11.65 -13.73 -18.13
C ALA A 3 -12.92 -13.75 -17.27
N ALA A 4 -12.77 -14.15 -16.01
CA ALA A 4 -13.85 -14.11 -15.05
C ALA A 4 -14.32 -12.65 -14.89
N THR A 5 -15.55 -12.38 -15.33
CA THR A 5 -16.28 -11.16 -15.00
C THR A 5 -16.58 -11.17 -13.51
N LEU A 6 -15.77 -10.44 -12.72
CA LEU A 6 -16.11 -10.01 -11.37
C LEU A 6 -16.36 -8.50 -11.42
N PRO A 7 -17.59 -8.02 -11.14
CA PRO A 7 -17.80 -6.60 -10.93
C PRO A 7 -17.18 -6.21 -9.58
N ALA A 8 -16.56 -5.02 -9.51
CA ALA A 8 -16.26 -4.25 -8.28
C ALA A 8 -14.88 -4.34 -7.59
N MET A 9 -13.76 -4.32 -8.33
CA MET A 9 -12.43 -4.00 -7.75
C MET A 9 -11.92 -2.63 -8.22
N ILE A 10 -11.23 -1.87 -7.36
CA ILE A 10 -10.42 -0.74 -7.84
C ILE A 10 -9.23 -1.36 -8.58
N ASP A 11 -9.23 -1.29 -9.91
CA ASP A 11 -8.15 -1.83 -10.73
C ASP A 11 -6.82 -1.12 -10.45
N SER A 12 -5.72 -1.85 -10.62
CA SER A 12 -4.34 -1.36 -10.43
C SER A 12 -4.04 -0.12 -11.30
N THR A 13 -4.67 0.00 -12.47
CA THR A 13 -4.57 1.18 -13.36
C THR A 13 -5.19 2.44 -12.74
N THR A 14 -6.23 2.30 -11.92
CA THR A 14 -6.83 3.42 -11.19
C THR A 14 -5.94 3.79 -10.02
N VAL A 15 -5.45 2.78 -9.30
CA VAL A 15 -4.58 2.97 -8.13
C VAL A 15 -3.26 3.60 -8.50
N SER A 16 -2.66 3.26 -9.64
CA SER A 16 -1.38 3.82 -10.10
C SER A 16 -1.41 5.35 -10.26
N ARG A 17 -2.60 5.96 -10.36
CA ARG A 17 -2.78 7.42 -10.44
C ARG A 17 -2.88 8.10 -9.08
N PHE A 18 -2.94 7.35 -7.99
CA PHE A 18 -3.04 7.91 -6.64
C PHE A 18 -1.67 8.40 -6.15
N PRO A 19 -1.62 9.53 -5.41
CA PRO A 19 -0.38 9.95 -4.77
C PRO A 19 0.07 8.86 -3.80
N GLY A 20 1.33 8.41 -3.89
CA GLY A 20 1.88 7.35 -3.05
C GLY A 20 1.68 5.94 -3.63
N ALA A 21 1.01 5.79 -4.79
CA ALA A 21 0.89 4.50 -5.46
C ALA A 21 2.24 3.91 -5.88
N GLU A 22 3.22 4.78 -6.17
CA GLU A 22 4.60 4.41 -6.47
C GLU A 22 5.30 3.69 -5.31
N LEU A 23 4.76 3.78 -4.09
CA LEU A 23 5.24 3.10 -2.89
C LEU A 23 4.42 1.84 -2.58
N VAL A 24 3.13 1.86 -2.91
CA VAL A 24 2.18 0.80 -2.53
C VAL A 24 2.24 -0.38 -3.50
N LEU A 25 2.25 -0.13 -4.82
CA LEU A 25 2.24 -1.21 -5.81
C LEU A 25 3.50 -2.10 -5.70
N PRO A 26 4.73 -1.55 -5.66
CA PRO A 26 5.92 -2.38 -5.46
C PRO A 26 5.93 -3.07 -4.09
N GLY A 27 5.37 -2.45 -3.06
CA GLY A 27 5.29 -3.03 -1.72
C GLY A 27 4.37 -4.24 -1.64
N LEU A 28 3.29 -4.27 -2.43
CA LEU A 28 2.45 -5.46 -2.58
C LEU A 28 3.24 -6.58 -3.25
N GLU A 29 3.94 -6.30 -4.34
CA GLU A 29 4.81 -7.29 -4.99
C GLU A 29 5.88 -7.84 -4.06
N ASP A 30 6.51 -6.96 -3.27
CA ASP A 30 7.50 -7.35 -2.26
C ASP A 30 6.90 -8.28 -1.20
N LEU A 31 5.72 -7.97 -0.68
CA LEU A 31 5.04 -8.82 0.31
C LEU A 31 4.58 -10.16 -0.27
N ALA A 32 4.17 -10.20 -1.55
CA ALA A 32 3.86 -11.44 -2.24
C ALA A 32 5.10 -12.32 -2.44
N ALA A 33 6.26 -11.71 -2.63
CA ALA A 33 7.55 -12.41 -2.73
C ALA A 33 8.24 -12.64 -1.38
N GLY A 34 7.65 -12.23 -0.26
CA GLY A 34 8.25 -12.37 1.08
C GLY A 34 9.47 -11.47 1.31
N ARG A 35 9.65 -10.42 0.50
CA ARG A 35 10.76 -9.48 0.60
C ARG A 35 10.51 -8.43 1.68
N LEU A 36 11.54 -8.14 2.46
CA LEU A 36 11.50 -7.12 3.51
C LEU A 36 12.10 -5.81 2.99
N THR A 37 11.26 -4.93 2.46
CA THR A 37 11.66 -3.65 1.87
C THR A 37 10.98 -2.47 2.54
N ILE A 38 11.43 -1.25 2.23
CA ILE A 38 10.75 0.00 2.63
C ILE A 38 9.30 0.00 2.13
N ALA A 39 9.07 -0.37 0.87
CA ALA A 39 7.73 -0.43 0.28
C ALA A 39 6.84 -1.47 0.97
N ALA A 40 7.37 -2.66 1.26
CA ALA A 40 6.66 -3.70 2.02
C ALA A 40 6.27 -3.25 3.44
N CYS A 41 7.14 -2.48 4.11
CA CYS A 41 6.82 -1.89 5.41
C CYS A 41 5.66 -0.88 5.30
N LEU A 42 5.69 0.01 4.29
CA LEU A 42 4.63 0.99 4.08
C LEU A 42 3.28 0.33 3.78
N VAL A 43 3.25 -0.70 2.94
CA VAL A 43 2.03 -1.47 2.67
C VAL A 43 1.53 -2.18 3.92
N SER A 44 2.43 -2.70 4.76
CA SER A 44 2.07 -3.31 6.04
C SER A 44 1.49 -2.29 7.04
N MET A 45 1.94 -1.03 7.02
CA MET A 45 1.35 0.06 7.81
C MET A 45 -0.06 0.43 7.34
N ALA A 46 -0.28 0.48 6.02
CA ALA A 46 -1.58 0.80 5.42
C ALA A 46 -2.54 -0.41 5.31
N ARG A 47 -2.17 -1.56 5.88
CA ARG A 47 -2.94 -2.82 5.79
C ARG A 47 -4.43 -2.63 6.10
N PRO A 48 -4.85 -1.98 7.19
CA PRO A 48 -6.28 -1.85 7.51
C PRO A 48 -7.06 -1.09 6.43
N THR A 49 -6.45 -0.08 5.81
CA THR A 49 -7.08 0.73 4.76
C THR A 49 -7.14 -0.05 3.45
N ILE A 50 -6.08 -0.79 3.11
CA ILE A 50 -6.01 -1.63 1.91
C ILE A 50 -7.02 -2.78 1.98
N GLU A 51 -7.11 -3.49 3.10
CA GLU A 51 -8.08 -4.60 3.29
C GLU A 51 -9.52 -4.10 3.16
N LYS A 52 -9.86 -2.97 3.78
CA LYS A 52 -11.21 -2.37 3.69
C LYS A 52 -11.59 -1.88 2.29
N SER A 53 -10.60 -1.65 1.43
CA SER A 53 -10.82 -1.09 0.10
C SER A 53 -11.11 -2.13 -0.99
N GLY A 54 -10.92 -3.41 -0.69
CA GLY A 54 -10.94 -4.47 -1.71
C GLY A 54 -9.74 -4.40 -2.68
N LEU A 55 -8.80 -3.47 -2.51
CA LEU A 55 -7.60 -3.37 -3.35
C LEU A 55 -6.71 -4.62 -3.27
N ALA A 56 -6.74 -5.30 -2.11
CA ALA A 56 -6.05 -6.57 -1.90
C ALA A 56 -6.99 -7.78 -2.02
N GLU A 57 -8.19 -7.63 -2.57
CA GLU A 57 -9.08 -8.75 -2.78
C GLU A 57 -8.46 -9.69 -3.83
N GLY A 58 -8.19 -10.94 -3.44
CA GLY A 58 -7.39 -11.89 -4.24
C GLY A 58 -5.87 -11.78 -4.08
N PHE A 59 -5.36 -10.69 -3.49
CA PHE A 59 -3.94 -10.58 -3.12
C PHE A 59 -3.70 -11.22 -1.74
N ARG A 60 -2.91 -12.30 -1.71
CA ARG A 60 -2.52 -13.03 -0.50
C ARG A 60 -1.01 -12.87 -0.33
N PRO A 61 -0.54 -11.89 0.47
CA PRO A 61 0.89 -11.79 0.73
C PRO A 61 1.37 -13.02 1.50
N LEU A 62 2.60 -13.46 1.24
CA LEU A 62 3.21 -14.56 2.02
C LEU A 62 3.25 -14.20 3.51
N ARG A 63 3.63 -12.96 3.82
CA ARG A 63 3.68 -12.46 5.19
C ARG A 63 3.71 -10.93 5.23
N TYR A 64 2.87 -10.33 6.08
CA TYR A 64 3.00 -8.92 6.45
C TYR A 64 4.16 -8.68 7.41
N VAL A 65 4.73 -7.47 7.39
CA VAL A 65 5.76 -7.07 8.35
C VAL A 65 5.12 -6.83 9.71
N SER A 66 5.59 -7.52 10.76
CA SER A 66 4.98 -7.51 12.09
C SER A 66 5.17 -6.19 12.86
N VAL A 67 6.33 -5.55 12.70
CA VAL A 67 6.67 -4.25 13.32
C VAL A 67 7.11 -3.28 12.23
N PRO A 68 6.19 -2.87 11.33
CA PRO A 68 6.55 -2.25 10.07
C PRO A 68 7.21 -0.88 10.25
N GLU A 69 6.77 -0.08 11.22
CA GLU A 69 7.36 1.25 11.51
C GLU A 69 8.81 1.13 12.01
N GLN A 70 9.06 0.23 12.97
CA GLN A 70 10.40 -0.01 13.50
C GLN A 70 11.33 -0.60 12.44
N THR A 71 10.80 -1.51 11.61
CA THR A 71 11.54 -2.12 10.51
C THR A 71 11.89 -1.09 9.44
N LEU A 72 10.92 -0.24 9.05
CA LEU A 72 11.13 0.88 8.14
C LEU A 72 12.23 1.80 8.65
N TYR A 73 12.16 2.20 9.91
CA TYR A 73 13.17 3.09 10.49
C TYR A 73 14.56 2.45 10.48
N ARG A 74 14.67 1.14 10.78
CA ARG A 74 15.93 0.39 10.70
C ARG A 74 16.49 0.36 9.28
N LEU A 75 15.65 0.11 8.26
CA LEU A 75 16.07 0.12 6.86
C LEU A 75 16.55 1.52 6.43
N LEU A 76 15.81 2.57 6.79
CA LEU A 76 16.20 3.95 6.50
C LEU A 76 17.53 4.33 7.16
N ARG A 77 17.78 3.88 8.40
CA ARG A 77 19.07 4.11 9.06
C ARG A 77 20.23 3.39 8.36
N ALA A 78 19.99 2.19 7.84
CA ALA A 78 21.02 1.42 7.15
C ALA A 78 21.44 2.05 5.81
N GLU A 79 20.53 2.75 5.13
CA GLU A 79 20.83 3.50 3.90
C GLU A 79 21.59 4.82 4.14
N GLY A 80 21.68 5.27 5.40
CA GLY A 80 22.35 6.53 5.76
C GLY A 80 21.55 7.79 5.43
N GLY A 81 22.16 8.95 5.68
CA GLY A 81 21.54 10.28 5.49
C GLY A 81 20.64 10.69 6.65
N ASP A 82 19.48 11.31 6.32
CA ASP A 82 18.47 11.73 7.29
C ASP A 82 17.30 10.71 7.34
N PRO A 83 17.36 9.70 8.22
CA PRO A 83 16.32 8.68 8.33
C PRO A 83 14.99 9.27 8.84
N TYR A 84 15.04 10.31 9.66
CA TYR A 84 13.85 10.91 10.24
C TYR A 84 13.07 11.74 9.20
N GLY A 85 13.77 12.58 8.44
CA GLY A 85 13.16 13.32 7.33
C GLY A 85 12.60 12.41 6.25
N ARG A 86 13.32 11.33 5.91
CA ARG A 86 12.84 10.31 4.96
C ARG A 86 11.62 9.58 5.47
N TYR A 87 11.61 9.15 6.74
CA TYR A 87 10.44 8.55 7.37
C TYR A 87 9.22 9.47 7.27
N ASN A 88 9.37 10.74 7.68
CA ASN A 88 8.27 11.72 7.63
C ASN A 88 7.77 12.01 6.22
N SER A 89 8.66 11.98 5.22
CA SER A 89 8.29 12.12 3.81
C SER A 89 7.43 10.94 3.35
N LEU A 90 7.89 9.70 3.62
CA LEU A 90 7.18 8.48 3.24
C LEU A 90 5.83 8.35 3.95
N SER A 91 5.77 8.63 5.25
CA SER A 91 4.52 8.60 6.03
C SER A 91 3.48 9.59 5.49
N ARG A 92 3.89 10.80 5.07
CA ARG A 92 2.97 11.78 4.46
C ARG A 92 2.45 11.33 3.09
N ARG A 93 3.28 10.67 2.29
CA ARG A 93 2.86 10.07 1.00
C ARG A 93 1.87 8.93 1.23
N LEU A 94 2.14 8.05 2.19
CA LEU A 94 1.24 6.96 2.55
C LEU A 94 -0.13 7.48 3.01
N VAL A 95 -0.15 8.50 3.87
CA VAL A 95 -1.42 9.14 4.29
C VAL A 95 -2.17 9.76 3.12
N SER A 96 -1.46 10.35 2.15
CA SER A 96 -2.09 10.88 0.92
C SER A 96 -2.74 9.77 0.09
N PHE A 97 -2.06 8.64 -0.05
CA PHE A 97 -2.59 7.45 -0.71
C PHE A 97 -3.87 6.95 -0.04
N GLU A 98 -3.84 6.74 1.28
CA GLU A 98 -4.99 6.25 2.04
C GLU A 98 -6.20 7.19 1.93
N ARG A 99 -5.95 8.52 1.89
CA ARG A 99 -7.00 9.53 1.68
C ARG A 99 -7.60 9.43 0.28
N ALA A 100 -6.79 9.29 -0.77
CA ALA A 100 -7.26 9.12 -2.14
C ALA A 100 -8.10 7.84 -2.28
N LEU A 101 -7.63 6.74 -1.68
CA LEU A 101 -8.33 5.46 -1.66
C LEU A 101 -9.70 5.59 -0.97
N ARG A 102 -9.74 6.15 0.24
CA ARG A 102 -10.98 6.33 1.00
C ARG A 102 -11.99 7.22 0.28
N ARG A 103 -11.53 8.31 -0.35
CA ARG A 103 -12.40 9.18 -1.17
C ARG A 103 -13.05 8.40 -2.31
N THR A 104 -12.27 7.56 -2.98
CA THR A 104 -12.78 6.74 -4.08
C THR A 104 -13.82 5.73 -3.59
N LEU A 105 -13.59 5.08 -2.44
CA LEU A 105 -14.57 4.17 -1.83
C LEU A 105 -15.86 4.87 -1.39
N SER A 106 -15.74 6.04 -0.76
CA SER A 106 -16.91 6.83 -0.33
C SER A 106 -17.74 7.33 -1.51
N ALA A 107 -17.12 7.66 -2.64
CA ALA A 107 -17.85 8.03 -3.86
C ALA A 107 -18.66 6.86 -4.42
N ARG A 108 -18.14 5.62 -4.33
CA ARG A 108 -18.84 4.40 -4.77
C ARG A 108 -20.04 4.08 -3.90
N ASN A 109 -19.88 4.13 -2.57
CA ASN A 109 -20.96 3.81 -1.62
C ASN A 109 -22.14 4.80 -1.66
N ARG A 110 -21.99 5.98 -2.29
CA ARG A 110 -23.07 6.96 -2.49
C ARG A 110 -23.84 6.77 -3.81
N GLN A 111 -23.34 5.93 -4.70
CA GLN A 111 -23.92 5.65 -6.02
C GLN A 111 -24.63 4.28 -6.07
N SER A 112 -24.66 3.56 -4.95
CA SER A 112 -25.44 2.32 -4.73
C SER A 112 -26.57 2.60 -3.75
#